data_AF-A0A973D0V4-F1
#
_entry.id   AF-A0A973D0V4-F1
#
_cell.length_a   1.000
_cell.length_b   1.000
_cell.length_c   1.000
_cell.angle_alpha   90.00
_cell.angle_beta   90.00
_cell.angle_gamma   90.00
#
_symmetry.space_group_name_H-M   'P 1'
#
loop_
_entity.id
_entity.type
_entity.pdbx_description
1 polymer ?
#
loop_
_entity_poly.entity_id
_entity_poly.type
_entity_poly.pdbx_seq_one_letter_code
_entity_poly.pdbx_strand_id
1 'polypeptide(L)'
;KPVGTLIADHLLPGKNLCLLSTGTGLAPFMSIIKDPEVYEQYDHVILTHGVREVSELAYKKFIEEELPNNEYFGDVVRQKLKYYPTVTREEFRNQGRLTDLVENGKLFSDLGLPEINLENDRFMLCGSPSMLKDFCEILDERGFEEARQGEQGHYVIERAFVEK
;
A
#
# COMPACT_ATOMS: atom_id res chain seq x y z
N LYS A 1 -11.51 -21.18 -7.51
CA LYS A 1 -11.81 -19.79 -7.10
C LYS A 1 -10.51 -19.19 -6.61
N PRO A 2 -10.11 -17.99 -7.06
CA PRO A 2 -9.02 -17.28 -6.40
C PRO A 2 -9.40 -17.13 -4.92
N VAL A 3 -8.47 -17.44 -4.03
CA VAL A 3 -8.61 -17.25 -2.58
C VAL A 3 -7.60 -16.16 -2.22
N GLY A 4 -8.08 -15.01 -1.77
CA GLY A 4 -7.25 -13.86 -1.41
C GLY A 4 -8.05 -12.88 -0.57
N THR A 5 -7.41 -12.24 0.40
CA THR A 5 -8.06 -11.31 1.35
C THR A 5 -7.97 -9.87 0.88
N LEU A 6 -7.05 -9.56 -0.04
CA LEU A 6 -6.78 -8.25 -0.61
C LEU A 6 -7.83 -7.85 -1.66
N ILE A 7 -9.07 -7.71 -1.21
CA ILE A 7 -10.23 -7.35 -2.02
C ILE A 7 -10.79 -6.04 -1.48
N ALA A 8 -10.98 -5.04 -2.35
CA ALA A 8 -11.49 -3.72 -1.94
C ALA A 8 -12.85 -3.81 -1.25
N ASP A 9 -13.71 -4.75 -1.65
CA ASP A 9 -15.03 -4.98 -1.06
C ASP A 9 -15.00 -5.38 0.43
N HIS A 10 -13.87 -5.83 0.96
CA HIS A 10 -13.70 -6.10 2.39
C HIS A 10 -13.37 -4.83 3.20
N LEU A 11 -13.14 -3.71 2.53
CA LEU A 11 -12.83 -2.43 3.17
C LEU A 11 -14.08 -1.57 3.29
N LEU A 12 -14.18 -0.85 4.39
CA LEU A 12 -15.16 0.22 4.55
C LEU A 12 -14.93 1.30 3.49
N PRO A 13 -15.97 2.05 3.07
CA PRO A 13 -15.79 3.20 2.15
C PRO A 13 -14.78 4.20 2.71
N GLY A 14 -13.86 4.69 1.90
CA GLY A 14 -12.84 5.67 2.30
C GLY A 14 -12.38 6.51 1.11
N LYS A 15 -11.41 7.41 1.33
CA LYS A 15 -10.84 8.27 0.28
C LYS A 15 -9.46 7.83 -0.16
N ASN A 16 -8.67 7.27 0.75
CA ASN A 16 -7.30 6.88 0.50
C ASN A 16 -7.17 5.35 0.65
N LEU A 17 -6.58 4.70 -0.35
CA LEU A 17 -6.19 3.31 -0.28
C LEU A 17 -4.67 3.19 -0.17
N CYS A 18 -4.19 2.77 0.99
CA CYS A 18 -2.77 2.54 1.29
C CYS A 18 -2.39 1.08 1.04
N LEU A 19 -1.59 0.84 0.01
CA LEU A 19 -1.04 -0.45 -0.37
C LEU A 19 0.37 -0.59 0.25
N LEU A 20 0.43 -1.22 1.42
CA LEU A 20 1.63 -1.35 2.25
C LEU A 20 2.37 -2.65 1.92
N SER A 21 3.54 -2.56 1.26
CA SER A 21 4.30 -3.76 0.83
C SER A 21 5.79 -3.75 1.11
N THR A 22 6.33 -4.94 1.35
CA THR A 22 7.79 -5.17 1.40
C THR A 22 8.20 -6.32 0.48
N GLY A 23 9.30 -6.13 -0.27
CA GLY A 23 9.81 -7.13 -1.21
C GLY A 23 8.73 -7.65 -2.17
N THR A 24 8.58 -8.98 -2.26
CA THR A 24 7.60 -9.61 -3.17
C THR A 24 6.14 -9.34 -2.80
N GLY A 25 5.86 -8.75 -1.62
CA GLY A 25 4.52 -8.31 -1.25
C GLY A 25 3.94 -7.24 -2.19
N LEU A 26 4.75 -6.66 -3.07
CA LEU A 26 4.28 -5.77 -4.14
C LEU A 26 3.38 -6.49 -5.16
N ALA A 27 3.56 -7.80 -5.35
CA ALA A 27 2.92 -8.58 -6.41
C ALA A 27 1.38 -8.44 -6.49
N PRO A 28 0.60 -8.64 -5.42
CA PRO A 28 -0.85 -8.46 -5.48
C PRO A 28 -1.26 -7.02 -5.82
N PHE A 29 -0.46 -6.04 -5.42
CA PHE A 29 -0.77 -4.63 -5.68
C PHE A 29 -0.57 -4.23 -7.13
N MET A 30 0.23 -4.98 -7.89
CA MET A 30 0.36 -4.74 -9.32
C MET A 30 -0.96 -4.89 -10.07
N SER A 31 -1.84 -5.81 -9.67
CA SER A 31 -3.18 -5.88 -10.26
C SER A 31 -4.08 -4.74 -9.79
N ILE A 32 -4.00 -4.36 -8.52
CA ILE A 32 -4.85 -3.31 -7.93
C ILE A 32 -4.59 -1.95 -8.58
N ILE A 33 -3.32 -1.55 -8.78
CA ILE A 33 -3.00 -0.26 -9.42
C ILE A 33 -3.28 -0.23 -10.93
N LYS A 34 -3.71 -1.34 -11.52
CA LYS A 34 -4.15 -1.41 -12.92
C LYS A 34 -5.67 -1.47 -13.04
N ASP A 35 -6.38 -1.49 -11.93
CA ASP A 35 -7.83 -1.64 -11.88
C ASP A 35 -8.51 -0.26 -11.86
N PRO A 36 -9.25 0.14 -12.91
CA PRO A 36 -9.97 1.39 -12.95
C PRO A 36 -11.00 1.53 -11.81
N GLU A 37 -11.62 0.44 -11.37
CA GLU A 37 -12.65 0.49 -10.31
C GLU A 37 -12.07 0.98 -8.98
N VAL A 38 -10.82 0.64 -8.70
CA VAL A 38 -10.10 1.16 -7.52
C VAL A 38 -9.96 2.67 -7.59
N TYR A 39 -9.68 3.21 -8.78
CA TYR A 39 -9.58 4.65 -8.98
C TYR A 39 -10.93 5.37 -8.98
N GLU A 40 -12.04 4.67 -9.15
CA GLU A 40 -13.38 5.22 -8.95
C GLU A 40 -13.75 5.29 -7.45
N GLN A 41 -13.30 4.31 -6.67
CA GLN A 41 -13.59 4.22 -5.24
C GLN A 41 -12.74 5.15 -4.37
N TYR A 42 -11.51 5.46 -4.79
CA TYR A 42 -10.55 6.23 -3.98
C TYR A 42 -10.08 7.50 -4.69
N ASP A 43 -9.85 8.56 -3.92
CA ASP A 43 -9.25 9.81 -4.36
C ASP A 43 -7.73 9.65 -4.53
N HIS A 44 -7.10 8.87 -3.65
CA HIS A 44 -5.69 8.54 -3.72
C HIS A 44 -5.43 7.06 -3.51
N VAL A 45 -4.55 6.50 -4.34
CA VAL A 45 -3.99 5.15 -4.16
C VAL A 45 -2.51 5.32 -3.84
N ILE A 46 -2.10 4.95 -2.62
CA ILE A 46 -0.74 5.10 -2.13
C ILE A 46 -0.06 3.74 -2.21
N LEU A 47 0.82 3.57 -3.20
CA LEU A 47 1.59 2.35 -3.37
C LEU A 47 2.95 2.48 -2.72
N THR A 48 3.23 1.66 -1.70
CA THR A 48 4.54 1.60 -1.08
C THR A 48 5.30 0.34 -1.51
N HIS A 49 6.63 0.44 -1.56
CA HIS A 49 7.50 -0.70 -1.79
C HIS A 49 8.78 -0.58 -0.97
N GLY A 50 8.81 -1.26 0.18
CA GLY A 50 9.96 -1.30 1.08
C GLY A 50 10.92 -2.43 0.75
N VAL A 51 12.19 -2.09 0.48
CA VAL A 51 13.24 -3.06 0.14
C VAL A 51 14.56 -2.78 0.87
N ARG A 52 15.54 -3.68 0.74
CA ARG A 52 16.87 -3.49 1.34
C ARG A 52 17.76 -2.68 0.44
N GLU A 53 17.77 -2.99 -0.85
CA GLU A 53 18.66 -2.40 -1.85
C GLU A 53 17.84 -1.81 -3.02
N VAL A 54 18.38 -0.79 -3.69
CA VAL A 54 17.74 -0.12 -4.84
C VAL A 54 17.48 -1.12 -5.97
N SER A 55 18.36 -2.10 -6.13
CA SER A 55 18.26 -3.18 -7.13
C SER A 55 17.00 -4.05 -6.95
N GLU A 56 16.42 -4.09 -5.75
CA GLU A 56 15.24 -4.88 -5.41
C GLU A 56 13.92 -4.13 -5.71
N LEU A 57 13.98 -2.86 -6.15
CA LEU A 57 12.80 -2.08 -6.55
C LEU A 57 12.21 -2.57 -7.89
N ALA A 58 11.73 -3.81 -7.89
CA ALA A 58 11.03 -4.43 -8.99
C ALA A 58 9.85 -3.55 -9.47
N TYR A 59 9.62 -3.56 -10.78
CA TYR A 59 8.57 -2.78 -11.45
C TYR A 59 8.62 -1.26 -11.27
N LYS A 60 9.66 -0.68 -10.64
CA LYS A 60 9.80 0.78 -10.48
C LYS A 60 9.63 1.54 -11.80
N LYS A 61 10.33 1.10 -12.85
CA LYS A 61 10.22 1.70 -14.19
C LYS A 61 8.79 1.62 -14.73
N PHE A 62 8.16 0.46 -14.62
CA PHE A 62 6.77 0.28 -15.05
C PHE A 62 5.83 1.24 -14.30
N ILE A 63 5.93 1.33 -12.98
CA ILE A 63 5.06 2.16 -12.14
C ILE A 63 5.26 3.66 -12.41
N GLU A 64 6.51 4.10 -12.59
CA GLU A 64 6.81 5.54 -12.76
C GLU A 64 6.72 6.02 -14.21
N GLU A 65 6.98 5.16 -15.20
CA GLU A 65 7.12 5.57 -16.60
C GLU A 65 6.06 4.94 -17.51
N GLU A 66 5.67 3.68 -17.33
CA GLU A 66 4.78 2.99 -18.28
C GLU A 66 3.31 3.14 -17.88
N LEU A 67 2.98 2.86 -16.62
CA LEU A 67 1.63 2.89 -16.08
C LEU A 67 0.98 4.29 -16.19
N PRO A 68 1.68 5.39 -15.85
CA PRO A 68 1.11 6.73 -16.00
C PRO A 68 0.95 7.12 -17.48
N ASN A 69 1.64 6.46 -18.41
CA ASN A 69 1.54 6.70 -19.85
C ASN A 69 0.61 5.71 -20.57
N ASN A 70 -0.17 4.92 -19.82
CA ASN A 70 -1.17 4.04 -20.41
C ASN A 70 -2.24 4.82 -21.19
N GLU A 71 -2.62 4.33 -22.36
CA GLU A 71 -3.54 5.01 -23.28
C GLU A 71 -4.99 5.08 -22.78
N TYR A 72 -5.41 4.18 -21.88
CA TYR A 72 -6.78 4.08 -21.41
C TYR A 72 -7.00 4.79 -20.07
N PHE A 73 -6.06 4.63 -19.13
CA PHE A 73 -6.22 5.09 -17.74
C PHE A 73 -4.97 5.79 -17.19
N GLY A 74 -4.02 6.18 -18.03
CA GLY A 74 -2.80 6.90 -17.61
C GLY A 74 -3.11 8.25 -16.94
N ASP A 75 -4.15 8.95 -17.38
CA ASP A 75 -4.57 10.22 -16.75
C ASP A 75 -5.00 10.05 -15.30
N VAL A 76 -5.83 9.03 -15.01
CA VAL A 76 -6.29 8.78 -13.65
C VAL A 76 -5.14 8.29 -12.76
N VAL A 77 -4.23 7.48 -13.32
CA VAL A 77 -3.01 7.07 -12.62
C VAL A 77 -2.16 8.29 -12.23
N ARG A 78 -1.89 9.21 -13.18
CA ARG A 78 -1.11 10.43 -12.91
C ARG A 78 -1.73 11.29 -11.81
N GLN A 79 -3.06 11.34 -11.74
CA GLN A 79 -3.78 12.16 -10.76
C GLN A 79 -3.86 11.51 -9.39
N LYS A 80 -4.06 10.19 -9.34
CA LYS A 80 -4.47 9.48 -8.11
C LYS A 80 -3.41 8.54 -7.53
N LEU A 81 -2.52 7.96 -8.35
CA LEU A 81 -1.50 7.03 -7.87
C LEU A 81 -0.30 7.79 -7.29
N LYS A 82 0.03 7.51 -6.04
CA LYS A 82 1.21 8.02 -5.34
C LYS A 82 2.15 6.86 -5.04
N TYR A 83 3.28 6.78 -5.75
CA TYR A 83 4.27 5.73 -5.54
C TYR A 83 5.37 6.17 -4.57
N TYR A 84 5.53 5.43 -3.47
CA TYR A 84 6.48 5.69 -2.39
C TYR A 84 7.40 4.48 -2.15
N PRO A 85 8.46 4.30 -2.97
CA PRO A 85 9.50 3.30 -2.69
C PRO A 85 10.37 3.75 -1.53
N THR A 86 10.84 2.82 -0.70
CA THR A 86 11.82 3.11 0.37
C THR A 86 12.89 2.01 0.44
N VAL A 87 14.11 2.41 0.76
CA VAL A 87 15.29 1.54 0.82
C VAL A 87 15.92 1.64 2.21
N THR A 88 16.48 0.53 2.72
CA THR A 88 16.98 0.48 4.11
C THR A 88 18.49 0.30 4.24
N ARG A 89 19.21 -0.14 3.21
CA ARG A 89 20.66 -0.43 3.28
C ARG A 89 21.53 0.38 2.34
N GLU A 90 20.94 1.27 1.54
CA GLU A 90 21.63 2.10 0.56
C GLU A 90 21.04 3.51 0.56
N GLU A 91 21.83 4.48 0.10
CA GLU A 91 21.36 5.84 -0.07
C GLU A 91 20.27 5.89 -1.16
N PHE A 92 19.11 6.42 -0.79
CA PHE A 92 17.96 6.59 -1.67
C PHE A 92 17.12 7.80 -1.26
N ARG A 93 16.28 8.30 -2.17
CA ARG A 93 15.44 9.51 -1.91
C ARG A 93 14.54 9.36 -0.68
N ASN A 94 14.07 8.13 -0.44
CA ASN A 94 13.30 7.77 0.75
C ASN A 94 14.06 6.63 1.44
N GLN A 95 14.44 6.82 2.69
CA GLN A 95 15.19 5.82 3.46
C GLN A 95 14.47 5.49 4.76
N GLY A 96 14.51 4.21 5.14
CA GLY A 96 13.94 3.70 6.39
C GLY A 96 12.89 2.61 6.19
N ARG A 97 12.50 1.97 7.30
CA ARG A 97 11.44 0.97 7.30
C ARG A 97 10.09 1.66 7.14
N LEU A 98 9.18 1.05 6.39
CA LEU A 98 7.85 1.62 6.18
C LEU A 98 7.07 1.81 7.49
N THR A 99 7.26 0.93 8.48
CA THR A 99 6.66 1.05 9.82
C THR A 99 7.02 2.39 10.45
N ASP A 100 8.31 2.71 10.51
CA ASP A 100 8.82 3.94 11.12
C ASP A 100 8.28 5.18 10.38
N LEU A 101 8.23 5.10 9.04
CA LEU A 101 7.75 6.19 8.18
C LEU A 101 6.24 6.44 8.29
N VAL A 102 5.45 5.41 8.63
CA VAL A 102 4.01 5.54 8.91
C VAL A 102 3.78 6.01 10.35
N GLU A 103 4.56 5.49 11.30
CA GLU A 103 4.45 5.82 12.71
C GLU A 103 4.78 7.31 12.95
N ASN A 104 5.87 7.81 12.37
CA ASN A 104 6.27 9.22 12.52
C ASN A 104 5.59 10.18 11.52
N GLY A 105 4.67 9.69 10.69
CA GLY A 105 3.92 10.49 9.72
C GLY A 105 4.70 10.95 8.48
N LYS A 106 6.01 10.63 8.38
CA LYS A 106 6.87 11.08 7.27
C LYS A 106 6.35 10.64 5.91
N LEU A 107 5.86 9.40 5.78
CA LEU A 107 5.33 8.90 4.51
C LEU A 107 4.21 9.81 3.96
N PHE A 108 3.26 10.19 4.81
CA PHE A 108 2.12 11.02 4.41
C PHE A 108 2.54 12.47 4.17
N SER A 109 3.41 13.00 5.04
CA SER A 109 3.99 14.33 4.86
C SER A 109 4.75 14.46 3.54
N ASP A 110 5.60 13.49 3.19
CA ASP A 110 6.37 13.50 1.94
C ASP A 110 5.46 13.46 0.70
N LEU A 111 4.27 12.86 0.82
CA LEU A 111 3.25 12.78 -0.23
C LEU A 111 2.27 13.96 -0.26
N GLY A 112 2.42 14.92 0.66
CA GLY A 112 1.53 16.07 0.82
C GLY A 112 0.12 15.67 1.27
N LEU A 113 0.00 14.58 2.03
CA LEU A 113 -1.26 14.05 2.55
C LEU A 113 -1.39 14.36 4.06
N PRO A 114 -2.63 14.49 4.58
CA PRO A 114 -2.85 14.58 6.02
C PRO A 114 -2.45 13.29 6.73
N GLU A 115 -2.34 13.35 8.06
CA GLU A 115 -2.19 12.14 8.86
C GLU A 115 -3.40 11.20 8.70
N ILE A 116 -3.13 9.90 8.87
CA ILE A 116 -4.15 8.87 8.71
C ILE A 116 -5.25 9.01 9.76
N ASN A 117 -6.48 8.73 9.35
CA ASN A 117 -7.66 8.79 10.19
C ASN A 117 -8.70 7.73 9.77
N LEU A 118 -9.58 7.38 10.72
CA LEU A 118 -10.58 6.32 10.55
C LEU A 118 -11.58 6.61 9.44
N GLU A 119 -11.90 7.88 9.19
CA GLU A 119 -12.89 8.26 8.18
C GLU A 119 -12.37 7.99 6.77
N ASN A 120 -11.13 8.38 6.48
CA ASN A 120 -10.66 8.50 5.11
C ASN A 120 -9.70 7.39 4.67
N ASP A 121 -9.00 6.70 5.57
CA ASP A 121 -7.86 5.85 5.19
C ASP A 121 -8.15 4.36 5.33
N ARG A 122 -7.88 3.61 4.27
CA ARG A 122 -7.99 2.14 4.21
C ARG A 122 -6.65 1.53 3.86
N PHE A 123 -6.37 0.33 4.37
CA PHE A 123 -5.06 -0.30 4.21
C PHE A 123 -5.16 -1.72 3.66
N MET A 124 -4.28 -2.04 2.73
CA MET A 124 -3.99 -3.41 2.32
C MET A 124 -2.53 -3.69 2.63
N LEU A 125 -2.27 -4.76 3.36
CA LEU A 125 -0.94 -5.09 3.86
C LEU A 125 -0.46 -6.41 3.27
N CYS A 126 0.70 -6.38 2.61
CA CYS A 126 1.31 -7.60 2.08
C CYS A 126 2.83 -7.61 2.30
N GLY A 127 3.31 -8.55 3.09
CA GLY A 127 4.73 -8.60 3.44
C GLY A 127 5.12 -9.77 4.32
N SER A 128 6.26 -9.61 4.99
CA SER A 128 6.75 -10.60 5.95
C SER A 128 5.87 -10.66 7.20
N PRO A 129 5.85 -11.79 7.94
CA PRO A 129 5.09 -11.90 9.18
C PRO A 129 5.40 -10.80 10.21
N SER A 130 6.68 -10.41 10.33
CA SER A 130 7.09 -9.30 11.21
C SER A 130 6.49 -7.97 10.77
N MET A 131 6.58 -7.65 9.47
CA MET A 131 6.04 -6.41 8.93
C MET A 131 4.52 -6.32 9.15
N LEU A 132 3.81 -7.42 8.89
CA LEU A 132 2.35 -7.48 9.11
C LEU A 132 2.00 -7.26 10.58
N LYS A 133 2.73 -7.93 11.49
CA LYS A 133 2.52 -7.75 12.93
C LYS A 133 2.72 -6.29 13.34
N ASP A 134 3.85 -5.69 12.97
CA ASP A 134 4.20 -4.32 13.36
C ASP A 134 3.16 -3.32 12.81
N PHE A 135 2.69 -3.50 11.57
CA PHE A 135 1.66 -2.62 11.02
C PHE A 135 0.28 -2.81 11.65
N CYS A 136 -0.12 -4.06 11.95
CA CYS A 136 -1.37 -4.28 12.67
C CYS A 136 -1.33 -3.58 14.02
N GLU A 137 -0.23 -3.70 14.79
CA GLU A 137 -0.07 -3.00 16.06
C GLU A 137 -0.20 -1.47 15.90
N ILE A 138 0.48 -0.87 14.92
CA ILE A 138 0.38 0.57 14.63
C ILE A 138 -1.05 1.00 14.28
N LEU A 139 -1.77 0.20 13.48
CA LEU A 139 -3.12 0.51 13.03
C LEU A 139 -4.14 0.32 14.16
N ASP A 140 -4.01 -0.76 14.94
CA ASP A 140 -4.86 -1.06 16.10
C ASP A 140 -4.73 0.02 17.17
N GLU A 141 -3.51 0.49 17.48
CA GLU A 141 -3.27 1.58 18.42
C GLU A 141 -3.91 2.91 17.99
N ARG A 142 -4.13 3.07 16.69
CA ARG A 142 -4.82 4.24 16.08
C ARG A 142 -6.33 4.00 15.90
N GLY A 143 -6.85 2.88 16.36
CA GLY A 143 -8.27 2.53 16.34
C GLY A 143 -8.79 1.99 15.01
N PHE A 144 -7.91 1.68 14.05
CA PHE A 144 -8.31 0.98 12.84
C PHE A 144 -8.62 -0.48 13.17
N GLU A 145 -9.52 -1.10 12.41
CA GLU A 145 -9.98 -2.46 12.68
C GLU A 145 -9.77 -3.35 11.45
N GLU A 146 -9.22 -4.55 11.65
CA GLU A 146 -9.08 -5.55 10.58
C GLU A 146 -10.45 -6.03 10.10
N ALA A 147 -10.62 -6.18 8.78
CA ALA A 147 -11.79 -6.83 8.22
C ALA A 147 -11.85 -8.32 8.63
N ARG A 148 -13.04 -8.80 8.96
CA ARG A 148 -13.27 -10.18 9.42
C ARG A 148 -14.25 -10.88 8.48
N GLN A 149 -14.39 -12.21 8.60
CA GLN A 149 -15.29 -12.97 7.74
C GLN A 149 -16.73 -12.42 7.80
N GLY A 150 -17.15 -11.78 6.70
CA GLY A 150 -18.49 -11.20 6.55
C GLY A 150 -18.63 -9.75 7.03
N GLU A 151 -17.59 -9.14 7.58
CA GLU A 151 -17.61 -7.76 8.09
C GLU A 151 -16.49 -6.92 7.47
N GLN A 152 -16.88 -5.79 6.89
CA GLN A 152 -15.91 -4.83 6.36
C GLN A 152 -15.10 -4.22 7.49
N GLY A 153 -13.82 -3.96 7.24
CA GLY A 153 -12.92 -3.30 8.17
C GLY A 153 -12.18 -2.13 7.54
N HIS A 154 -11.27 -1.55 8.29
CA HIS A 154 -10.40 -0.50 7.80
C HIS A 154 -9.18 -1.05 7.05
N TYR A 155 -8.76 -2.28 7.36
CA TYR A 155 -7.64 -2.89 6.68
C TYR A 155 -7.79 -4.40 6.47
N VAL A 156 -7.04 -4.93 5.50
CA VAL A 156 -6.89 -6.36 5.21
C VAL A 156 -5.42 -6.72 5.13
N ILE A 157 -5.08 -7.96 5.53
CA ILE A 157 -3.72 -8.47 5.49
C ILE A 157 -3.63 -9.73 4.63
N GLU A 158 -2.49 -9.91 3.97
CA GLU A 158 -2.12 -11.16 3.31
C GLU A 158 -0.63 -11.44 3.49
N ARG A 159 -0.29 -12.68 3.87
CA ARG A 159 1.11 -13.09 4.06
C ARG A 159 1.75 -13.34 2.69
N ALA A 160 2.83 -12.62 2.39
CA ALA A 160 3.57 -12.81 1.14
C ALA A 160 4.28 -14.18 1.08
N PHE A 161 4.61 -14.76 2.24
CA PHE A 161 5.17 -16.10 2.40
C PHE A 161 4.95 -16.59 3.83
N VAL A 162 5.01 -17.91 4.02
CA VAL A 162 4.95 -18.56 5.34
C VAL A 162 6.34 -19.13 5.63
N GLU A 163 6.92 -18.84 6.81
CA GLU A 163 8.15 -19.50 7.26
C GLU A 163 7.86 -21.00 7.48
N LYS A 164 8.72 -21.86 6.95
CA LYS A 164 8.63 -23.33 7.12
C LYS A 164 9.17 -23.76 8.48
#